data_AF-A0A6J5J467-F1
#
_entry.id   AF-A0A6J5J467-F1
#
_cell.length_a   1.000
_cell.length_b   1.000
_cell.length_c   1.000
_cell.angle_alpha   90.00
_cell.angle_beta   90.00
_cell.angle_gamma   90.00
#
_symmetry.space_group_name_H-M   'P 1'
#
loop_
_entity.id
_entity.type
_entity.pdbx_description
1 polymer ?
#
loop_
_entity_poly.entity_id
_entity_poly.type
_entity_poly.pdbx_seq_one_letter_code
_entity_poly.pdbx_strand_id
1 'polypeptide(L)'
;MTGRQMQIVFPPEPPEYCARDLVVAFSALVDGRCVQCAVTAEALEDHFGAPSLLERDLLAAFEGHRSAIEAMARRMLEEIGGRPVLLHSGHFRLED
;
A
#
# COMPACT_ATOMS: atom_id res chain seq x y z
N MET A 1 -2.29 -21.40 -17.21
CA MET A 1 -3.38 -20.52 -16.78
C MET A 1 -2.91 -19.11 -17.05
N THR A 2 -3.31 -18.50 -18.17
CA THR A 2 -2.91 -17.14 -18.53
C THR A 2 -3.61 -16.21 -17.55
N GLY A 3 -2.94 -15.87 -16.45
CA GLY A 3 -3.43 -14.90 -15.48
C GLY A 3 -3.77 -13.64 -16.25
N ARG A 4 -5.01 -13.19 -16.16
CA ARG A 4 -5.46 -11.95 -16.80
C ARG A 4 -4.54 -10.84 -16.30
N GLN A 5 -3.75 -10.27 -17.21
CA GLN A 5 -2.87 -9.16 -16.87
C GLN A 5 -3.75 -7.97 -16.55
N MET A 6 -3.91 -7.66 -15.27
CA MET A 6 -4.76 -6.56 -14.81
C MET A 6 -4.02 -5.24 -15.04
N GLN A 7 -4.73 -4.26 -15.59
CA GLN A 7 -4.17 -2.93 -15.74
C GLN A 7 -4.27 -2.21 -14.40
N ILE A 8 -3.17 -2.21 -13.64
CA ILE A 8 -3.09 -1.55 -12.33
C ILE A 8 -2.33 -0.21 -12.48
N VAL A 9 -2.97 0.87 -12.08
CA VAL A 9 -2.43 2.24 -12.06
C VAL A 9 -2.64 2.83 -10.67
N PHE A 10 -1.62 3.49 -10.12
CA PHE A 10 -1.75 4.23 -8.86
C PHE A 10 -1.85 5.72 -9.21
N PRO A 11 -3.01 6.37 -9.00
CA PRO A 11 -3.11 7.80 -9.20
C PRO A 11 -2.25 8.53 -8.16
N PRO A 12 -1.69 9.71 -8.49
CA PRO A 12 -0.88 10.52 -7.57
C PRO A 12 -1.75 11.24 -6.53
N GLU A 13 -2.80 10.57 -6.04
CA GLU A 13 -3.65 11.07 -4.96
C GLU A 13 -2.86 11.05 -3.64
N PRO A 14 -3.13 12.01 -2.73
CA PRO A 14 -2.51 12.03 -1.43
C PRO A 14 -2.99 10.83 -0.60
N PRO A 15 -2.09 10.13 0.10
CA PRO A 15 -2.48 9.11 1.06
C PRO A 15 -3.17 9.74 2.27
N GLU A 16 -4.05 8.99 2.93
CA GLU A 16 -4.79 9.42 4.11
C GLU A 16 -4.48 8.51 5.31
N TYR A 17 -4.13 9.09 6.45
CA TYR A 17 -3.93 8.31 7.67
C TYR A 17 -5.25 8.09 8.41
N CYS A 18 -5.62 6.83 8.64
CA CYS A 18 -6.75 6.45 9.47
C CYS A 18 -6.25 6.06 10.87
N ALA A 19 -6.40 6.98 11.83
CA ALA A 19 -6.00 6.74 13.23
C ALA A 19 -6.80 5.62 13.92
N ARG A 20 -8.03 5.32 13.44
CA ARG A 20 -8.87 4.24 13.99
C ARG A 20 -8.27 2.86 13.73
N ASP A 21 -7.82 2.66 12.50
CA ASP A 21 -7.33 1.37 12.01
C ASP A 21 -5.79 1.31 11.98
N LEU A 22 -5.12 2.43 12.32
CA LEU A 22 -3.66 2.59 12.29
C LEU A 22 -3.06 2.23 10.93
N VAL A 23 -3.65 2.77 9.86
CA VAL A 23 -3.23 2.52 8.48
C VAL A 23 -3.10 3.82 7.70
N VAL A 24 -2.25 3.82 6.69
CA VAL A 24 -2.21 4.83 5.63
C VAL A 24 -2.91 4.25 4.39
N ALA A 25 -4.03 4.87 4.00
CA ALA A 25 -4.84 4.47 2.87
C ALA A 25 -4.43 5.21 1.59
N PHE A 26 -4.51 4.53 0.46
CA PHE A 26 -4.21 5.06 -0.87
C PHE A 26 -5.04 4.33 -1.94
N SER A 27 -5.28 5.00 -3.06
CA SER A 27 -6.09 4.45 -4.15
C SER A 27 -5.27 3.67 -5.17
N ALA A 28 -5.86 2.66 -5.77
CA ALA A 28 -5.40 2.02 -6.99
C ALA A 28 -6.54 1.92 -8.01
N LEU A 29 -6.23 2.04 -9.29
CA LEU A 29 -7.16 1.77 -10.39
C LEU A 29 -6.81 0.41 -10.99
N VAL A 30 -7.72 -0.56 -10.87
CA VAL A 30 -7.58 -1.91 -11.42
C VAL A 30 -8.62 -2.10 -12.52
N ASP A 31 -8.18 -2.28 -13.77
CA ASP A 31 -9.07 -2.35 -14.95
C ASP A 31 -10.08 -1.18 -14.99
N GLY A 32 -9.64 0.02 -14.57
CA GLY A 32 -10.46 1.23 -14.51
C GLY A 32 -11.39 1.35 -13.29
N ARG A 33 -11.34 0.41 -12.34
CA ARG A 33 -12.12 0.46 -11.09
C ARG A 33 -11.24 0.93 -9.95
N CYS A 34 -11.73 1.88 -9.16
CA CYS A 34 -11.04 2.31 -7.94
C CYS A 34 -11.12 1.20 -6.88
N VAL A 35 -9.95 0.83 -6.36
CA VAL A 35 -9.74 -0.17 -5.32
C VAL A 35 -8.96 0.51 -4.20
N GLN A 36 -9.50 0.43 -2.99
CA GLN A 36 -8.84 0.97 -1.81
C GLN A 36 -7.71 0.04 -1.37
N CYS A 37 -6.52 0.60 -1.21
CA CYS A 37 -5.36 -0.06 -0.65
C CYS A 37 -5.01 0.62 0.68
N ALA A 38 -4.39 -0.13 1.59
CA ALA A 38 -3.90 0.43 2.84
C ALA A 38 -2.59 -0.25 3.23
N VAL A 39 -1.74 0.47 3.95
CA VAL A 39 -0.54 -0.07 4.59
C VAL A 39 -0.59 0.25 6.08
N THR A 40 -0.29 -0.73 6.93
CA THR A 40 -0.29 -0.56 8.40
C THR A 40 0.83 0.37 8.84
N ALA A 41 0.57 1.16 9.89
CA ALA A 41 1.59 1.99 10.53
C ALA A 41 2.80 1.18 11.01
N GLU A 42 2.56 -0.05 11.52
CA GLU A 42 3.61 -1.01 11.88
C GLU A 42 4.54 -1.31 10.70
N ALA A 43 3.99 -1.58 9.51
CA ALA A 43 4.81 -1.83 8.32
C ALA A 43 5.65 -0.60 7.91
N LEU A 44 5.09 0.60 8.06
CA LEU A 44 5.80 1.86 7.79
C LEU A 44 6.96 2.09 8.78
N GLU A 45 6.78 1.74 10.04
CA GLU A 45 7.82 1.80 11.07
C GLU A 45 8.91 0.75 10.81
N ASP A 46 8.53 -0.52 10.68
CA ASP A 46 9.47 -1.65 10.58
C ASP A 46 10.29 -1.65 9.28
N HIS A 47 9.68 -1.28 8.14
CA HIS A 47 10.29 -1.44 6.81
C HIS A 47 10.61 -0.14 6.09
N PHE A 48 9.90 0.94 6.41
CA PHE A 48 10.02 2.22 5.69
C PHE A 48 10.58 3.34 6.57
N GLY A 49 11.02 3.00 7.78
CA GLY A 49 11.76 3.90 8.67
C GLY A 49 10.92 5.05 9.22
N ALA A 50 9.60 4.88 9.39
CA ALA A 50 8.80 5.87 10.09
C ALA A 50 9.33 6.05 11.53
N PRO A 51 9.72 7.25 11.96
CA PRO A 51 10.30 7.46 13.28
C PRO A 51 9.28 7.39 14.42
N SER A 52 7.99 7.46 14.10
CA SER A 52 6.89 7.31 15.05
C SER A 52 5.56 6.97 14.36
N LEU A 53 4.57 6.60 15.16
CA LEU A 53 3.18 6.40 14.72
C LEU A 53 2.39 7.72 14.55
N LEU A 54 3.05 8.87 14.53
CA LEU A 54 2.40 10.14 14.23
C LEU A 54 2.06 10.22 12.74
N GLU A 55 0.87 10.74 12.44
CA GLU A 55 0.38 10.92 11.06
C GLU A 55 1.42 11.50 10.11
N ARG A 56 2.06 12.62 10.50
CA ARG A 56 3.07 13.29 9.67
C ARG A 56 4.25 12.38 9.33
N ASP A 57 4.71 11.59 10.29
CA ASP A 57 5.87 10.74 10.14
C ASP A 57 5.54 9.51 9.27
N LEU A 58 4.34 8.95 9.43
CA LEU A 58 3.81 7.87 8.61
C LEU A 58 3.57 8.29 7.15
N LEU A 59 2.95 9.45 6.94
CA LEU A 59 2.73 10.00 5.60
C LEU A 59 4.06 10.33 4.91
N ALA A 60 5.04 10.87 5.65
CA ALA A 60 6.37 11.12 5.11
C ALA A 60 7.11 9.82 4.72
N ALA A 61 7.02 8.78 5.56
CA ALA A 61 7.60 7.47 5.26
C ALA A 61 6.94 6.82 4.03
N PHE A 62 5.61 6.93 3.93
CA PHE A 62 4.84 6.47 2.77
C PHE A 62 5.29 7.20 1.50
N GLU A 63 5.30 8.53 1.49
CA GLU A 63 5.68 9.30 0.28
C GLU A 63 7.13 9.06 -0.12
N GLY A 64 8.05 8.94 0.84
CA GLY A 64 9.45 8.61 0.58
C GLY A 64 9.67 7.24 -0.06
N HIS A 65 8.75 6.28 0.18
CA HIS A 65 8.85 4.91 -0.31
C HIS A 65 7.64 4.48 -1.15
N ARG A 66 6.90 5.45 -1.70
CA ARG A 66 5.63 5.22 -2.41
C ARG A 66 5.76 4.17 -3.50
N SER A 67 6.83 4.24 -4.29
CA SER A 67 7.08 3.30 -5.38
C SER A 67 7.22 1.85 -4.91
N ALA A 68 7.84 1.60 -3.75
CA ALA A 68 8.00 0.25 -3.20
C ALA A 68 6.66 -0.27 -2.65
N ILE A 69 5.91 0.59 -1.95
CA ILE A 69 4.59 0.25 -1.42
C ILE A 69 3.60 -0.06 -2.55
N GLU A 70 3.60 0.75 -3.61
CA GLU A 70 2.78 0.55 -4.81
C GLU A 70 3.16 -0.73 -5.57
N ALA A 71 4.45 -1.08 -5.64
CA ALA A 71 4.90 -2.33 -6.25
C ALA A 71 4.38 -3.56 -5.48
N MET A 72 4.46 -3.53 -4.15
CA MET A 72 3.89 -4.57 -3.30
C MET A 72 2.36 -4.63 -3.45
N ALA A 73 1.69 -3.47 -3.41
CA ALA A 73 0.24 -3.38 -3.61
C ALA A 73 -0.18 -3.97 -4.95
N ARG A 74 0.55 -3.67 -6.03
CA ARG A 74 0.29 -4.21 -7.38
C ARG A 74 0.35 -5.72 -7.38
N ARG A 75 1.42 -6.30 -6.82
CA ARG A 75 1.58 -7.75 -6.72
C ARG A 75 0.43 -8.38 -5.96
N MET A 76 0.09 -7.81 -4.79
CA MET A 76 -1.01 -8.32 -3.99
C MET A 76 -2.35 -8.21 -4.72
N LEU A 77 -2.62 -7.09 -5.39
CA LEU A 77 -3.81 -6.90 -6.22
C LEU A 77 -3.88 -7.95 -7.35
N GLU A 78 -2.75 -8.28 -7.99
CA GLU A 78 -2.65 -9.36 -8.98
C GLU A 78 -3.01 -10.72 -8.38
N GLU A 79 -2.44 -11.04 -7.21
CA GLU A 79 -2.66 -12.31 -6.52
C GLU A 79 -4.12 -12.49 -6.04
N ILE A 80 -4.75 -11.42 -5.54
CA ILE A 80 -6.10 -11.48 -4.96
C ILE A 80 -7.21 -11.08 -5.93
N GLY A 81 -6.90 -10.78 -7.20
CA GLY A 81 -7.88 -10.49 -8.25
C GLY A 81 -8.49 -9.09 -8.15
N GLY A 82 -7.72 -8.07 -7.79
CA GLY A 82 -8.14 -6.67 -7.75
C GLY A 82 -9.08 -6.32 -6.58
N ARG A 83 -9.07 -7.12 -5.52
CA ARG A 83 -9.81 -6.82 -4.28
C ARG A 83 -9.03 -5.82 -3.42
N PRO A 84 -9.67 -5.08 -2.49
CA PRO A 84 -8.97 -4.23 -1.54
C PRO A 84 -7.87 -4.99 -0.80
N VAL A 85 -6.72 -4.36 -0.62
CA VAL A 85 -5.54 -4.95 0.02
C VAL A 85 -5.15 -4.15 1.25
N LEU A 86 -4.77 -4.87 2.31
CA LEU A 86 -4.09 -4.32 3.47
C LEU A 86 -2.68 -4.90 3.54
N LEU A 87 -1.67 -4.05 3.39
CA LEU A 87 -0.26 -4.37 3.49
C LEU A 87 0.21 -4.27 4.94
N HIS A 88 0.65 -5.37 5.51
CA HIS A 88 1.23 -5.46 6.85
C HIS A 88 2.72 -5.83 6.79
N SER A 89 3.47 -5.67 7.88
CA SER A 89 4.92 -5.91 7.93
C SER A 89 5.33 -7.27 7.34
N GLY A 90 4.57 -8.33 7.63
CA GLY A 90 4.83 -9.67 7.09
C GLY A 90 4.88 -9.78 5.55
N HIS A 91 4.22 -8.88 4.80
CA HIS A 91 4.32 -8.89 3.33
C HIS A 91 5.68 -8.40 2.84
N PHE A 92 6.31 -7.47 3.57
CA PHE A 92 7.60 -6.89 3.20
C PHE A 92 8.79 -7.75 3.63
N ARG A 93 8.63 -8.59 4.67
CA ARG A 93 9.65 -9.57 5.10
C ARG A 93 9.90 -10.69 4.09
N LEU A 94 8.95 -10.96 3.19
CA LEU A 94 9.09 -12.02 2.18
C LEU A 94 9.88 -11.56 0.94
N GLU A 95 10.19 -10.27 0.83
CA GLU A 95 10.98 -9.70 -0.25
C GLU A 95 12.42 -9.32 0.16
N ASP A 96 12.82 -9.61 1.41
CA ASP A 96 14.20 -9.53 1.92
C ASP A 96 14.97 -10.85 1.69
#